data_AF-A0A1F9II58-F1
#
_entry.id   AF-A0A1F9II58-F1
#
_cell.length_a   1.000
_cell.length_b   1.000
_cell.length_c   1.000
_cell.angle_alpha   90.00
_cell.angle_beta   90.00
_cell.angle_gamma   90.00
#
_symmetry.space_group_name_H-M   'P 1'
#
loop_
_entity.id
_entity.type
_entity.pdbx_description
1 polymer ?
#
loop_
_entity_poly.entity_id
_entity_poly.type
_entity_poly.pdbx_seq_one_letter_code
_entity_poly.pdbx_strand_id
1 'polypeptide(L)'
;MSELQIFFLVSGIGTLVFLSIPMTVSPLWWAKHLRWPEESPTNLTLYLGRSLGALGLSLGVVGIIAALTNDIPPLFLLLVVLIGTSATLVHLYGALRKIQPLTETIEILIYGAWTLWGLSLYWKGS
;
A
#
# COMPACT_ATOMS: atom_id res chain seq x y z
N MET A 1 -5.99 22.53 -2.99
CA MET A 1 -6.01 21.16 -3.54
C MET A 1 -7.34 20.52 -3.15
N SER A 2 -7.96 19.75 -4.05
CA SER A 2 -9.20 19.02 -3.75
C SER A 2 -8.94 17.86 -2.77
N GLU A 3 -10.00 17.33 -2.15
CA GLU A 3 -9.92 16.15 -1.28
C GLU A 3 -9.31 14.95 -2.02
N LEU A 4 -9.66 14.78 -3.30
CA LEU A 4 -9.13 13.74 -4.17
C LEU A 4 -7.62 13.89 -4.42
N GLN A 5 -7.15 15.11 -4.69
CA GLN A 5 -5.70 15.35 -4.84
C GLN A 5 -4.94 15.10 -3.53
N ILE A 6 -5.52 15.49 -2.38
CA ILE A 6 -4.92 15.22 -1.07
C ILE A 6 -4.83 13.71 -0.82
N PHE A 7 -5.90 12.96 -1.10
CA PHE A 7 -5.91 11.50 -1.00
C PHE A 7 -4.81 10.85 -1.82
N PHE A 8 -4.61 11.27 -3.08
CA PHE A 8 -3.56 10.71 -3.94
C PHE A 8 -2.14 11.14 -3.53
N LEU A 9 -1.95 12.38 -3.06
CA LEU A 9 -0.65 12.81 -2.52
C LEU A 9 -0.27 11.99 -1.29
N VAL A 10 -1.18 11.87 -0.33
CA VAL A 10 -0.91 11.12 0.90
C VAL A 10 -0.75 9.63 0.59
N SER A 11 -1.57 9.06 -0.31
CA SER A 11 -1.40 7.69 -0.82
C SER A 11 0.00 7.51 -1.38
N GLY A 12 0.38 8.34 -2.36
CA GLY A 12 1.61 8.16 -3.11
C GLY A 12 2.85 8.35 -2.23
N ILE A 13 2.89 9.41 -1.41
CA ILE A 13 3.99 9.64 -0.48
C ILE A 13 4.08 8.52 0.55
N GLY A 14 2.96 8.11 1.14
CA GLY A 14 2.91 7.04 2.12
C GLY A 14 3.38 5.70 1.53
N THR A 15 2.87 5.34 0.36
CA THR A 15 3.27 4.14 -0.39
C THR A 15 4.75 4.17 -0.74
N LEU A 16 5.32 5.31 -1.13
CA LEU A 16 6.76 5.40 -1.42
C LEU A 16 7.61 5.22 -0.17
N VAL A 17 7.33 5.99 0.89
CA VAL A 17 8.17 6.06 2.09
C VAL A 17 8.07 4.81 2.94
N PHE A 18 6.85 4.32 3.20
CA PHE A 18 6.62 3.26 4.17
C PHE A 18 6.52 1.86 3.56
N LEU A 19 6.40 1.74 2.23
CA LEU A 19 6.25 0.43 1.60
C LEU A 19 7.27 0.23 0.48
N SER A 20 7.25 1.09 -0.53
CA SER A 20 7.84 0.76 -1.82
C SER A 20 9.35 0.93 -1.88
N ILE A 21 9.87 2.05 -1.38
CA ILE A 21 11.31 2.29 -1.30
C ILE A 21 11.98 1.25 -0.38
N PRO A 22 11.54 1.03 0.87
CA PRO A 22 12.20 0.06 1.73
C PRO A 22 12.10 -1.38 1.18
N MET A 23 10.96 -1.78 0.62
CA MET A 23 10.80 -3.11 0.00
C MET A 23 11.63 -3.31 -1.27
N THR A 24 11.84 -2.26 -2.07
CA THR A 24 12.67 -2.35 -3.28
C THR A 24 14.16 -2.46 -2.95
N VAL A 25 14.63 -1.68 -1.97
CA VAL A 25 16.06 -1.61 -1.64
C VAL A 25 16.48 -2.75 -0.71
N SER A 26 15.77 -2.92 0.41
CA SER A 26 16.14 -3.88 1.46
C SER A 26 14.90 -4.48 2.14
N PRO A 27 14.18 -5.40 1.46
CA PRO A 27 12.92 -5.95 1.99
C PRO A 27 13.08 -6.65 3.34
N LEU A 28 14.22 -7.30 3.60
CA LEU A 28 14.46 -7.97 4.89
C LEU A 28 14.71 -7.00 6.03
N TRP A 29 15.42 -5.91 5.76
CA TRP A 29 15.58 -4.84 6.75
C TRP A 29 14.21 -4.27 7.12
N TRP A 30 13.34 -4.07 6.13
CA TRP A 30 11.99 -3.58 6.37
C TRP A 30 11.12 -4.58 7.12
N ALA A 31 11.12 -5.84 6.70
CA ALA A 31 10.39 -6.92 7.38
C ALA A 31 10.78 -7.01 8.87
N LYS A 32 12.06 -6.85 9.19
CA LYS A 32 12.56 -6.78 10.58
C LYS A 32 11.97 -5.61 11.36
N HIS A 33 11.86 -4.42 10.75
CA HIS A 33 11.21 -3.26 11.40
C HIS A 33 9.71 -3.48 11.63
N LEU A 34 9.07 -4.20 10.70
CA LEU A 34 7.70 -4.70 10.84
C LEU A 34 7.60 -5.94 11.74
N ARG A 35 8.66 -6.31 12.47
CA ARG A 35 8.69 -7.39 13.45
C ARG A 35 8.37 -8.78 12.88
N TRP A 36 8.60 -8.99 11.59
CA TRP A 36 8.61 -10.34 11.05
C TRP A 36 9.74 -11.16 11.71
N PRO A 37 9.51 -12.43 12.07
CA PRO A 37 10.54 -13.28 12.61
C PRO A 37 11.70 -13.44 11.61
N GLU A 38 12.93 -13.47 12.15
CA GLU A 38 14.15 -13.65 11.39
C GLU A 38 14.28 -15.13 11.01
N GLU A 39 13.55 -15.55 9.97
CA GLU A 39 13.75 -16.84 9.31
C GLU A 39 14.86 -16.72 8.26
N SER A 40 15.63 -17.78 8.02
CA SER A 40 16.67 -17.82 6.96
C SER A 40 16.06 -17.37 5.62
N PRO A 41 16.34 -16.14 5.17
CA PRO A 41 15.58 -15.55 4.09
C PRO A 41 15.98 -16.21 2.78
N THR A 42 14.98 -16.62 2.00
CA THR A 42 15.23 -17.22 0.69
C THR A 42 15.47 -16.13 -0.36
N ASN A 43 16.21 -16.46 -1.43
CA ASN A 43 16.29 -15.60 -2.61
C ASN A 43 14.90 -15.30 -3.20
N LEU A 44 13.95 -16.23 -3.05
CA LEU A 44 12.57 -16.04 -3.46
C LEU A 44 11.87 -14.94 -2.64
N THR A 45 12.05 -14.91 -1.31
CA THR A 45 11.51 -13.86 -0.44
C THR A 45 12.02 -12.48 -0.84
N LEU A 46 13.33 -12.36 -1.09
CA LEU A 46 13.95 -11.13 -1.57
C LEU A 46 13.40 -10.70 -2.93
N TYR A 47 13.28 -11.64 -3.87
CA TYR A 47 12.75 -11.38 -5.21
C TYR A 47 11.31 -10.88 -5.14
N LEU A 48 10.41 -11.60 -4.44
CA LEU A 48 9.01 -11.20 -4.30
C LEU A 48 8.86 -9.85 -3.59
N GLY A 49 9.65 -9.60 -2.54
CA GLY A 49 9.64 -8.32 -1.83
C GLY A 49 10.03 -7.16 -2.74
N ARG A 50 11.08 -7.32 -3.54
CA ARG A 50 11.51 -6.30 -4.50
C ARG A 50 10.51 -6.10 -5.64
N SER A 51 9.88 -7.17 -6.13
CA SER A 51 8.83 -7.08 -7.15
C SER A 51 7.62 -6.29 -6.63
N LEU A 52 7.16 -6.56 -5.41
CA LEU A 52 6.09 -5.80 -4.78
C LEU A 52 6.49 -4.34 -4.56
N GLY A 53 7.72 -4.10 -4.09
CA GLY A 53 8.28 -2.77 -3.93
C GLY A 53 8.29 -1.97 -5.23
N ALA A 54 8.69 -2.58 -6.35
CA ALA A 54 8.72 -1.92 -7.66
C ALA A 54 7.32 -1.56 -8.19
N LEU A 55 6.33 -2.44 -7.96
CA LEU A 55 4.92 -2.15 -8.28
C LEU A 55 4.41 -0.96 -7.45
N GLY A 56 4.64 -0.97 -6.13
CA GLY A 56 4.28 0.13 -5.25
C GLY A 56 4.98 1.44 -5.62
N LEU A 57 6.26 1.37 -6.04
CA LEU A 57 7.02 2.55 -6.45
C LEU A 57 6.40 3.20 -7.67
N SER A 58 6.04 2.38 -8.66
CA SER A 58 5.38 2.84 -9.88
C SER A 58 4.04 3.49 -9.57
N LEU A 59 3.21 2.85 -8.75
CA LEU A 59 1.89 3.37 -8.34
C LEU A 59 2.00 4.66 -7.52
N GLY A 60 2.97 4.73 -6.59
CA GLY A 60 3.18 5.90 -5.76
C GLY A 60 3.62 7.12 -6.56
N VAL A 61 4.55 6.94 -7.52
CA VAL A 61 4.99 8.01 -8.43
C VAL A 61 3.83 8.50 -9.30
N VAL A 62 3.10 7.58 -9.94
CA VAL A 62 1.94 7.95 -10.78
C VAL A 62 0.86 8.65 -9.93
N GLY A 63 0.60 8.19 -8.71
CA GLY A 63 -0.33 8.81 -7.79
C GLY A 63 0.03 10.25 -7.43
N ILE A 64 1.31 10.51 -7.13
CA ILE A 64 1.79 11.87 -6.86
C ILE A 64 1.65 12.76 -8.09
N ILE A 65 2.06 12.28 -9.27
CA ILE A 65 1.97 13.05 -10.52
C ILE A 65 0.51 13.39 -10.81
N ALA A 66 -0.38 12.41 -10.79
CA ALA A 66 -1.81 12.58 -11.01
C ALA A 66 -2.42 13.62 -10.05
N ALA A 67 -2.02 13.60 -8.78
CA ALA A 67 -2.46 14.59 -7.80
C ALA A 67 -1.96 16.01 -8.11
N LEU A 68 -0.68 16.16 -8.48
CA LEU A 68 -0.07 17.46 -8.77
C LEU A 68 -0.58 18.07 -10.07
N THR A 69 -0.87 17.25 -11.08
CA THR A 69 -1.44 17.71 -12.37
C THR A 69 -2.96 17.82 -12.34
N ASN A 70 -3.62 17.36 -11.28
CA ASN A 70 -5.08 17.25 -11.17
C ASN A 70 -5.69 16.39 -12.30
N ASP A 71 -4.95 15.40 -12.78
CA ASP A 71 -5.38 14.42 -13.79
C ASP A 71 -5.54 13.05 -13.12
N ILE A 72 -6.72 12.81 -12.57
CA ILE A 72 -7.03 11.62 -11.76
C ILE A 72 -8.24 10.93 -12.40
N PRO A 73 -8.02 10.00 -13.35
CA PRO A 73 -9.12 9.28 -13.98
C PRO A 73 -9.93 8.47 -12.94
N PRO A 74 -11.27 8.36 -13.07
CA PRO A 74 -12.08 7.55 -12.15
C PRO A 74 -11.60 6.09 -12.04
N LEU A 75 -11.10 5.52 -13.14
CA LEU A 75 -10.52 4.17 -13.15
C LEU A 75 -9.27 4.07 -12.27
N PHE A 76 -8.47 5.13 -12.17
CA PHE A 76 -7.29 5.12 -11.33
C PHE A 76 -7.66 5.18 -9.84
N LEU A 77 -8.69 5.96 -9.48
CA LEU A 77 -9.25 5.92 -8.12
C LEU A 77 -9.80 4.53 -7.79
N LEU A 78 -10.56 3.90 -8.69
CA LEU A 78 -11.05 2.55 -8.51
C LEU A 78 -9.91 1.54 -8.31
N LEU A 79 -8.82 1.65 -9.10
CA LEU A 79 -7.65 0.80 -8.96
C LEU A 79 -7.03 0.93 -7.55
N VAL A 80 -6.83 2.14 -7.04
CA VAL A 80 -6.28 2.37 -5.69
C VAL A 80 -7.20 1.79 -4.60
N VAL A 81 -8.51 1.94 -4.75
CA VAL A 81 -9.50 1.34 -3.84
C VAL A 81 -9.42 -0.19 -3.86
N LEU A 82 -9.29 -0.81 -5.04
CA LEU A 82 -9.15 -2.26 -5.18
C LEU A 82 -7.84 -2.77 -4.57
N ILE A 83 -6.75 -2.02 -4.71
CA ILE A 83 -5.47 -2.34 -4.05
C ILE A 83 -5.62 -2.30 -2.53
N GLY A 84 -6.21 -1.22 -1.98
CA GLY A 84 -6.46 -1.11 -0.54
C GLY A 84 -7.36 -2.22 0.00
N THR A 85 -8.41 -2.57 -0.76
CA THR A 85 -9.31 -3.69 -0.43
C THR A 85 -8.55 -5.01 -0.41
N SER A 86 -7.75 -5.27 -1.44
CA SER A 86 -6.96 -6.51 -1.57
C SER A 86 -5.92 -6.61 -0.45
N ALA A 87 -5.22 -5.52 -0.14
CA ALA A 87 -4.27 -5.47 0.99
C ALA A 87 -4.99 -5.77 2.31
N THR A 88 -6.13 -5.14 2.57
CA THR A 88 -6.95 -5.40 3.77
C THR A 88 -7.29 -6.90 3.89
N LEU A 89 -7.70 -7.54 2.78
CA LEU A 89 -8.05 -8.97 2.77
C LEU A 89 -6.84 -9.88 3.00
N VAL A 90 -5.68 -9.57 2.41
CA VAL A 90 -4.43 -10.33 2.62
C VAL A 90 -4.00 -10.28 4.09
N HIS A 91 -4.06 -9.09 4.71
CA HIS A 91 -3.70 -8.94 6.12
C HIS A 91 -4.75 -9.57 7.05
N LEU A 92 -6.03 -9.51 6.69
CA LEU A 92 -7.07 -10.23 7.42
C LEU A 92 -6.83 -11.74 7.38
N TYR A 93 -6.49 -12.27 6.21
CA TYR A 93 -6.12 -13.68 6.07
C TYR A 93 -4.91 -14.03 6.97
N GLY A 94 -3.86 -13.22 6.95
CA GLY A 94 -2.68 -13.41 7.80
C GLY A 94 -3.00 -13.37 9.30
N ALA A 95 -3.84 -12.43 9.74
CA ALA A 95 -4.29 -12.32 11.13
C ALA A 95 -5.13 -13.52 11.57
N LEU A 96 -6.10 -13.95 10.74
CA LEU A 96 -6.94 -15.13 11.04
C LEU A 96 -6.11 -16.41 11.15
N ARG A 97 -5.05 -16.52 10.35
CA ARG A 97 -4.10 -17.64 10.38
C ARG A 97 -3.01 -17.50 11.44
N LYS A 98 -2.90 -16.35 12.10
CA LYS A 98 -1.85 -16.03 13.08
C LYS A 98 -0.43 -16.21 12.51
N ILE A 99 -0.24 -15.85 11.24
CA ILE A 99 1.05 -15.98 10.52
C ILE A 99 1.75 -14.65 10.30
N GLN A 100 1.25 -13.55 10.88
CA GLN A 100 1.82 -12.21 10.74
C GLN A 100 1.99 -11.57 12.12
N PRO A 101 2.97 -10.65 12.29
CA PRO A 101 3.14 -9.91 13.53
C PRO A 101 2.00 -8.91 13.80
N LEU A 102 1.97 -8.37 15.03
CA LEU A 102 0.94 -7.40 15.45
C LEU A 102 0.92 -6.13 14.59
N THR A 103 2.09 -5.66 14.15
CA THR A 103 2.28 -4.56 13.20
C THR A 103 1.44 -4.74 11.95
N GLU A 104 1.55 -5.89 11.29
CA GLU A 104 0.78 -6.25 10.09
C GLU A 104 -0.72 -6.39 10.37
N THR A 105 -1.08 -6.77 11.59
CA THR A 105 -2.49 -6.85 12.03
C THR A 105 -3.09 -5.46 12.20
N ILE A 106 -2.31 -4.48 12.68
CA ILE A 106 -2.74 -3.07 12.74
C ILE A 106 -2.95 -2.52 11.33
N GLU A 107 -2.18 -2.97 10.33
CA GLU A 107 -2.36 -2.51 8.95
C GLU A 107 -3.74 -2.83 8.37
N ILE A 108 -4.47 -3.83 8.88
CA ILE A 108 -5.88 -4.07 8.51
C ILE A 108 -6.74 -2.81 8.73
N LEU A 109 -6.55 -2.14 9.86
CA LEU A 109 -7.27 -0.90 10.18
C LEU A 109 -6.82 0.25 9.28
N ILE A 110 -5.52 0.32 8.98
CA ILE A 110 -4.95 1.36 8.11
C ILE A 110 -5.48 1.20 6.69
N TYR A 111 -5.34 0.04 6.07
CA TYR A 111 -5.85 -0.22 4.72
C TYR A 111 -7.37 -0.18 4.66
N GLY A 112 -8.07 -0.65 5.70
CA GLY A 112 -9.52 -0.57 5.79
C GLY A 112 -10.01 0.88 5.80
N ALA A 113 -9.44 1.72 6.67
CA ALA A 113 -9.75 3.15 6.69
C ALA A 113 -9.38 3.85 5.37
N TRP A 114 -8.23 3.50 4.79
CA TRP A 114 -7.78 4.03 3.50
C TRP A 114 -8.77 3.69 2.36
N THR A 115 -9.21 2.44 2.32
CA THR A 115 -10.19 1.93 1.37
C THR A 115 -11.52 2.67 1.50
N LEU A 116 -12.00 2.86 2.74
CA LEU A 116 -13.24 3.60 3.00
C LEU A 116 -13.14 5.06 2.58
N TRP A 117 -11.99 5.72 2.78
CA TRP A 117 -11.77 7.07 2.30
C TRP A 117 -11.84 7.14 0.77
N GLY A 118 -11.12 6.26 0.08
CA GLY A 118 -11.16 6.17 -1.39
C GLY A 118 -12.56 5.86 -1.94
N LEU A 119 -13.30 4.94 -1.33
CA LEU A 119 -14.69 4.64 -1.70
C LEU A 119 -15.61 5.85 -1.53
N SER A 120 -15.45 6.62 -0.44
CA SER A 120 -16.25 7.82 -0.21
C SER A 120 -16.01 8.87 -1.30
N LEU A 121 -14.76 9.00 -1.78
CA LEU A 121 -14.40 9.90 -2.88
C LEU A 121 -14.96 9.42 -4.21
N TYR A 122 -14.91 8.10 -4.45
CA TYR A 122 -15.47 7.51 -5.66
C TYR A 122 -16.98 7.75 -5.75
N TRP A 123 -17.71 7.54 -4.65
CA TRP A 123 -19.16 7.74 -4.59
C TRP A 123 -19.58 9.22 -4.68
N LYS A 124 -18.79 10.15 -4.14
CA LYS A 124 -19.06 11.60 -4.27
C LYS A 124 -18.86 12.11 -5.71
N GLY A 125 -18.05 11.44 -6.52
CA GLY A 125 -17.69 11.85 -7.88
C GLY A 125 -18.40 11.11 -9.01
N SER A 126 -19.14 10.03 -8.69
CA SER A 126 -20.03 9.27 -9.59
C SER A 126 -21.46 9.81 -9.55
#